data_AF-A0A397EDK8-F1
#
_entry.id   AF-A0A397EDK8-F1
#
_cell.length_a   1.000
_cell.length_b   1.000
_cell.length_c   1.000
_cell.angle_alpha   90.00
_cell.angle_beta   90.00
_cell.angle_gamma   90.00
#
_symmetry.space_group_name_H-M   'P 1'
#
loop_
_entity.id
_entity.type
_entity.pdbx_description
1 polymer ?
#
loop_
_entity_poly.entity_id
_entity_poly.type
_entity_poly.pdbx_seq_one_letter_code
_entity_poly.pdbx_strand_id
1 'polypeptide(L)'
;RGWQILHRLLVSLLSFLEPFLRVSSIDNPSIAALYKGTMRVVLVLLHDYPDFLSEFYPSFCDTLPPTCVQLRNVILSAFSRTMRLPDPLTPGLQVSQLPEVSVSPRLMPSWGAALAHNNLKEYLDEFLRAPSNRASVFPHDLIAKLHYQSPKEDGHSKYAVPALNAVVLYLGKEAIADMANEVTHKFEQSASMDVFRFLAEEFDMEGRYLYLSAMANHLRYPNSDTHYFSCVLLYLFSHSTSPLVKEQITRVLLERLIANRPHPWGLLVTFIELIRNPTYKFWEQDYLNCSAQIRDVFDDVARTCMGNVPFPQRPAATQIDQSSS
;
A
#
# COMPACT_ATOMS: atom_id res chain seq x y z
N ARG A 1 18.29 -2.48 -22.36
CA ARG A 1 17.54 -2.32 -23.62
C ARG A 1 16.40 -3.36 -23.76
N GLY A 2 16.65 -4.65 -23.52
CA GLY A 2 15.59 -5.69 -23.58
C GLY A 2 14.46 -5.55 -22.53
N TRP A 3 14.76 -5.04 -21.33
CA TRP A 3 13.75 -4.86 -20.26
C TRP A 3 12.58 -3.97 -20.65
N GLN A 4 12.80 -2.91 -21.43
CA GLN A 4 11.70 -2.04 -21.90
C GLN A 4 10.73 -2.78 -22.82
N ILE A 5 11.25 -3.67 -23.67
CA ILE A 5 10.42 -4.48 -24.57
C ILE A 5 9.63 -5.51 -23.76
N LEU A 6 10.30 -6.21 -22.84
CA LEU A 6 9.63 -7.17 -21.94
C LEU A 6 8.55 -6.50 -21.07
N HIS A 7 8.85 -5.32 -20.52
CA HIS A 7 7.89 -4.52 -19.75
C HIS A 7 6.64 -4.21 -20.57
N ARG A 8 6.79 -3.72 -21.81
CA ARG A 8 5.66 -3.44 -22.70
C ARG A 8 4.81 -4.69 -22.96
N LEU A 9 5.44 -5.83 -23.24
CA LEU A 9 4.73 -7.09 -23.46
C LEU A 9 3.94 -7.55 -22.23
N LEU A 10 4.55 -7.47 -21.04
CA LEU A 10 3.88 -7.83 -19.79
C LEU A 10 2.74 -6.86 -19.47
N VAL A 11 2.94 -5.55 -19.66
CA VAL A 11 1.85 -4.57 -19.49
C VAL A 11 0.70 -4.88 -20.46
N SER A 12 0.98 -5.16 -21.74
CA SER A 12 -0.07 -5.55 -22.69
C SER A 12 -0.84 -6.81 -22.25
N LEU A 13 -0.14 -7.81 -21.72
CA LEU A 13 -0.77 -9.02 -21.16
C LEU A 13 -1.66 -8.69 -19.94
N LEU A 14 -1.16 -7.86 -19.02
CA LEU A 14 -1.91 -7.47 -17.83
C LEU A 14 -3.12 -6.60 -18.19
N SER A 15 -2.99 -5.66 -19.14
CA SER A 15 -4.09 -4.83 -19.63
C SER A 15 -5.16 -5.67 -20.32
N PHE A 16 -4.77 -6.71 -21.06
CA PHE A 16 -5.72 -7.65 -21.65
C PHE A 16 -6.48 -8.43 -20.58
N LEU A 17 -5.80 -8.86 -19.52
CA LEU A 17 -6.40 -9.63 -18.43
C LEU A 17 -7.27 -8.80 -17.48
N GLU A 18 -6.96 -7.51 -17.31
CA GLU A 18 -7.60 -6.61 -16.33
C GLU A 18 -9.14 -6.69 -16.31
N PRO A 19 -9.88 -6.55 -17.43
CA PRO A 19 -11.35 -6.57 -17.37
C PRO A 19 -11.91 -7.92 -16.92
N PHE A 20 -11.21 -9.02 -17.22
CA PHE A 20 -11.60 -10.37 -16.80
C PHE A 20 -11.26 -10.67 -15.34
N LEU A 21 -10.22 -10.03 -14.80
CA LEU A 21 -9.76 -10.23 -13.43
C LEU A 21 -10.41 -9.27 -12.43
N ARG A 22 -11.00 -8.17 -12.91
CA ARG A 22 -11.72 -7.22 -12.05
C ARG A 22 -12.96 -7.86 -11.43
N VAL A 23 -13.65 -8.72 -12.17
CA VAL A 23 -14.79 -9.49 -11.68
C VAL A 23 -14.23 -10.74 -10.98
N SER A 24 -14.55 -10.93 -9.70
CA SER A 24 -13.92 -11.96 -8.86
C SER A 24 -14.19 -13.41 -9.29
N SER A 25 -15.12 -13.67 -10.22
CA SER A 25 -15.40 -15.01 -10.72
C SER A 25 -14.69 -15.27 -12.06
N ILE A 26 -13.53 -15.92 -12.00
CA ILE A 26 -12.87 -16.46 -13.21
C ILE A 26 -13.57 -17.76 -13.59
N ASP A 27 -14.79 -17.65 -14.13
CA ASP A 27 -15.59 -18.81 -14.53
C ASP A 27 -15.12 -19.38 -15.87
N ASN A 28 -14.38 -18.59 -16.66
CA ASN A 28 -13.84 -19.00 -17.95
C ASN A 28 -12.52 -19.79 -17.81
N PRO A 29 -12.48 -21.09 -18.18
CA PRO A 29 -11.29 -21.92 -18.03
C PRO A 29 -10.07 -21.41 -18.81
N SER A 30 -10.29 -20.76 -19.96
CA SER A 30 -9.22 -20.19 -20.79
C SER A 30 -8.55 -19.00 -20.10
N ILE A 31 -9.35 -18.14 -19.46
CA ILE A 31 -8.82 -17.03 -18.65
C ILE A 31 -8.09 -17.55 -17.42
N ALA A 32 -8.63 -18.58 -16.75
CA ALA A 32 -7.96 -19.21 -15.60
C ALA A 32 -6.59 -19.82 -15.99
N ALA A 33 -6.54 -20.51 -17.14
CA ALA A 33 -5.29 -21.05 -17.68
C ALA A 33 -4.29 -19.95 -18.03
N LEU A 34 -4.75 -18.86 -18.65
CA LEU A 34 -3.92 -17.70 -18.98
C LEU A 34 -3.37 -17.02 -17.72
N TYR A 35 -4.21 -16.77 -16.72
CA TYR A 35 -3.78 -16.19 -15.44
C TYR A 35 -2.74 -17.07 -14.74
N LYS A 36 -2.93 -18.40 -14.72
CA LYS A 36 -1.95 -19.35 -14.18
C LYS A 36 -0.63 -19.31 -14.96
N GLY A 37 -0.69 -19.15 -16.29
CA GLY A 37 0.47 -18.91 -17.14
C GLY A 37 1.21 -17.62 -16.79
N THR A 38 0.47 -16.50 -16.66
CA THR A 38 0.99 -15.20 -16.25
C THR A 38 1.69 -15.29 -14.89
N MET A 39 1.06 -15.92 -13.90
CA MET A 39 1.65 -16.13 -12.58
C MET A 39 2.97 -16.89 -12.67
N ARG A 40 3.05 -17.95 -13.48
CA ARG A 40 4.29 -18.72 -13.68
C ARG A 40 5.39 -17.87 -14.31
N VAL A 41 5.07 -17.07 -15.33
CA VAL A 41 6.04 -16.15 -15.95
C VAL A 41 6.57 -15.15 -14.91
N VAL A 42 5.68 -14.55 -14.10
CA VAL A 42 6.08 -13.59 -13.08
C VAL A 42 6.88 -14.25 -11.95
N LEU A 43 6.58 -15.50 -11.57
CA LEU A 43 7.40 -16.26 -10.61
C LEU A 43 8.80 -16.56 -11.14
N VAL A 44 8.94 -16.91 -12.43
CA VAL A 44 10.24 -17.06 -13.09
C VAL A 44 10.99 -15.73 -13.06
N LEU A 45 10.33 -14.61 -13.37
CA LEU A 45 10.95 -13.28 -13.29
C LEU A 45 11.34 -12.91 -11.86
N LEU A 46 10.54 -13.25 -10.85
CA LEU A 46 10.87 -13.02 -9.45
C LEU A 46 12.12 -13.80 -9.05
N HIS A 47 12.22 -15.05 -9.47
CA HIS A 47 13.39 -15.87 -9.19
C HIS A 47 14.60 -15.35 -9.97
N ASP A 48 14.50 -15.24 -11.31
CA ASP A 48 15.62 -15.03 -12.25
C ASP A 48 16.05 -13.57 -12.41
N TYR A 49 15.11 -12.64 -12.39
CA TYR A 49 15.31 -11.23 -12.70
C TYR A 49 14.53 -10.30 -11.73
N PRO A 50 14.71 -10.41 -10.41
CA PRO A 50 13.89 -9.64 -9.46
C PRO A 50 14.12 -8.12 -9.56
N ASP A 51 15.30 -7.66 -9.95
CA ASP A 51 15.56 -6.22 -10.18
C ASP A 51 14.62 -5.63 -11.25
N PHE A 52 14.27 -6.41 -12.28
CA PHE A 52 13.30 -5.98 -13.30
C PHE A 52 11.90 -5.78 -12.70
N LEU A 53 11.40 -6.74 -11.91
CA LEU A 53 10.11 -6.55 -11.23
C LEU A 53 10.16 -5.39 -10.24
N SER A 54 11.25 -5.27 -9.49
CA SER A 54 11.46 -4.22 -8.49
C SER A 54 11.52 -2.82 -9.09
N GLU A 55 12.09 -2.62 -10.27
CA GLU A 55 12.21 -1.28 -10.90
C GLU A 55 10.93 -0.87 -11.64
N PHE A 56 10.17 -1.83 -12.16
CA PHE A 56 8.96 -1.59 -12.95
C PHE A 56 7.64 -1.80 -12.18
N TYR A 57 7.70 -2.15 -10.89
CA TYR A 57 6.50 -2.43 -10.10
C TYR A 57 5.40 -1.34 -10.14
N PRO A 58 5.68 -0.02 -10.20
CA PRO A 58 4.59 0.97 -10.19
C PRO A 58 3.70 0.78 -11.41
N SER A 59 4.31 0.61 -12.58
CA SER A 59 3.59 0.39 -13.84
C SER A 59 2.81 -0.93 -13.86
N PHE A 60 3.36 -2.00 -13.28
CA PHE A 60 2.60 -3.25 -13.16
C PHE A 60 1.42 -3.10 -12.19
N CYS A 61 1.62 -2.43 -11.05
CA CYS A 61 0.58 -2.18 -10.06
C CYS A 61 -0.53 -1.25 -10.58
N ASP A 62 -0.21 -0.30 -11.45
CA ASP A 62 -1.19 0.56 -12.15
C ASP A 62 -2.09 -0.22 -13.11
N THR A 63 -1.62 -1.37 -13.60
CA THR A 63 -2.36 -2.22 -14.56
C THR A 63 -3.17 -3.32 -13.85
N LEU A 64 -2.77 -3.72 -12.64
CA LEU A 64 -3.40 -4.83 -11.92
C LEU A 64 -4.64 -4.38 -11.15
N PRO A 65 -5.80 -5.04 -11.33
CA PRO A 65 -6.98 -4.74 -10.55
C PRO A 65 -6.75 -5.09 -9.06
N PRO A 66 -7.44 -4.44 -8.12
CA PRO A 66 -7.26 -4.69 -6.68
C PRO A 66 -7.47 -6.14 -6.24
N THR A 67 -8.32 -6.88 -6.95
CA THR A 67 -8.60 -8.31 -6.75
C THR A 67 -7.36 -9.20 -6.93
N CYS A 68 -6.36 -8.76 -7.69
CA CYS A 68 -5.15 -9.54 -8.02
C CYS A 68 -4.09 -9.54 -6.91
N VAL A 69 -4.50 -9.80 -5.67
CA VAL A 69 -3.65 -9.70 -4.48
C VAL A 69 -2.39 -10.57 -4.60
N GLN A 70 -2.51 -11.84 -4.98
CA GLN A 70 -1.36 -12.75 -5.06
C GLN A 70 -0.33 -12.29 -6.11
N LEU A 71 -0.80 -11.92 -7.31
CA LEU A 71 0.09 -11.50 -8.39
C LEU A 71 0.80 -10.19 -8.03
N ARG A 72 0.06 -9.26 -7.40
CA ARG A 72 0.62 -8.03 -6.85
C ARG A 72 1.67 -8.32 -5.78
N ASN A 73 1.40 -9.21 -4.83
CA ASN A 73 2.37 -9.61 -3.81
C ASN A 73 3.65 -10.19 -4.39
N VAL A 74 3.56 -11.05 -5.41
CA VAL A 74 4.75 -11.62 -6.09
C VAL A 74 5.62 -10.50 -6.66
N ILE A 75 5.03 -9.52 -7.34
CA ILE A 75 5.76 -8.37 -7.90
C ILE A 75 6.37 -7.51 -6.79
N LEU A 76 5.60 -7.19 -5.76
CA LEU A 76 6.03 -6.33 -4.64
C LEU A 76 7.05 -7.00 -3.72
N SER A 77 7.16 -8.32 -3.78
CA SER A 77 8.16 -9.12 -3.05
C SER A 77 9.51 -9.17 -3.78
N ALA A 78 9.63 -8.57 -4.98
CA ALA A 78 10.88 -8.54 -5.71
C ALA A 78 11.88 -7.53 -5.10
N PHE A 79 13.12 -7.96 -4.91
CA PHE A 79 14.22 -7.15 -4.42
C PHE A 79 15.56 -7.63 -4.99
N SER A 80 16.59 -6.79 -4.92
CA SER A 80 17.88 -7.13 -5.53
C SER A 80 18.50 -8.38 -4.91
N ARG A 81 19.03 -9.28 -5.73
CA ARG A 81 19.63 -10.56 -5.26
C ARG A 81 20.84 -10.38 -4.33
N THR A 82 21.48 -9.22 -4.36
CA THR A 82 22.63 -8.89 -3.51
C THR A 82 22.21 -8.44 -2.11
N MET A 83 20.94 -8.10 -1.91
CA MET A 83 20.41 -7.67 -0.63
C MET A 83 20.06 -8.89 0.23
N ARG A 84 20.45 -8.85 1.51
CA ARG A 84 20.01 -9.82 2.51
C ARG A 84 18.94 -9.19 3.37
N LEU A 85 17.74 -9.76 3.33
CA LEU A 85 16.65 -9.27 4.15
C LEU A 85 16.85 -9.70 5.61
N PRO A 86 16.77 -8.77 6.57
CA PRO A 86 16.67 -9.15 7.98
C PRO A 86 15.34 -9.87 8.20
N ASP A 87 15.31 -10.90 9.04
CA ASP A 87 14.07 -11.61 9.36
C ASP A 87 13.12 -10.66 10.15
N PRO A 88 11.91 -10.35 9.63
CA PRO A 88 10.93 -9.51 10.32
C PRO A 88 10.57 -10.00 11.74
N LEU A 89 10.74 -11.29 12.02
CA LEU A 89 10.42 -11.90 13.31
C LEU A 89 11.54 -11.74 14.35
N THR A 90 12.72 -11.25 13.94
CA THR A 90 13.87 -11.05 14.84
C THR A 90 13.47 -10.13 16.00
N PRO A 91 13.53 -10.60 17.26
CA PRO A 91 13.21 -9.77 18.41
C PRO A 91 14.12 -8.54 18.49
N GLY A 92 13.52 -7.36 18.67
CA GLY A 92 14.27 -6.11 18.79
C GLY A 92 14.82 -5.57 17.46
N LEU A 93 14.36 -6.04 16.30
CA LEU A 93 14.70 -5.46 15.00
C LEU A 93 14.33 -3.97 14.96
N GLN A 94 15.36 -3.11 14.92
CA GLN A 94 15.19 -1.66 14.80
C GLN A 94 15.24 -1.26 13.33
N VAL A 95 14.09 -1.21 12.67
CA VAL A 95 13.99 -0.92 11.23
C VAL A 95 14.59 0.44 10.88
N SER A 96 14.41 1.44 11.73
CA SER A 96 14.95 2.80 11.54
C SER A 96 16.48 2.87 11.60
N GLN A 97 17.15 1.82 12.09
CA GLN A 97 18.61 1.74 12.16
C GLN A 97 19.24 1.01 10.97
N LEU A 98 18.43 0.43 10.08
CA LEU A 98 18.94 -0.26 8.89
C LEU A 98 19.54 0.77 7.92
N PRO A 99 20.78 0.58 7.43
CA PRO A 99 21.39 1.53 6.50
C PRO A 99 20.60 1.66 5.18
N GLU A 100 19.85 0.64 4.80
CA GLU A 100 19.03 0.65 3.59
C GLU A 100 17.86 1.65 3.67
N VAL A 101 17.37 2.00 4.87
CA VAL A 101 16.20 2.91 5.00
C VAL A 101 16.51 4.36 4.64
N SER A 102 17.77 4.74 4.44
CA SER A 102 18.15 6.03 3.87
C SER A 102 18.35 5.99 2.35
N VAL A 103 18.23 4.81 1.72
CA VAL A 103 18.50 4.63 0.29
C VAL A 103 17.19 4.57 -0.50
N SER A 104 17.03 5.49 -1.44
CA SER A 104 15.89 5.47 -2.36
C SER A 104 15.93 4.26 -3.30
N PRO A 105 14.81 3.54 -3.49
CA PRO A 105 14.75 2.43 -4.43
C PRO A 105 14.87 2.96 -5.86
N ARG A 106 15.47 2.16 -6.74
CA ARG A 106 15.49 2.45 -8.19
C ARG A 106 14.10 2.25 -8.76
N LEU A 107 13.65 3.22 -9.54
CA LEU A 107 12.36 3.22 -10.23
C LEU A 107 12.56 3.61 -11.69
N MET A 108 11.69 3.11 -12.55
CA MET A 108 11.58 3.59 -13.92
C MET A 108 11.19 5.08 -13.98
N PRO A 109 11.94 5.96 -14.68
CA PRO A 109 11.71 7.41 -14.66
C PRO A 109 10.29 7.87 -15.05
N SER A 110 9.55 7.06 -15.80
CA SER A 110 8.22 7.41 -16.31
C SER A 110 7.08 7.34 -15.29
N TRP A 111 7.34 6.94 -14.03
CA TRP A 111 6.30 6.85 -13.00
C TRP A 111 5.54 8.17 -12.79
N GLY A 112 6.22 9.31 -12.96
CA GLY A 112 5.61 10.65 -12.77
C GLY A 112 4.67 11.09 -13.90
N ALA A 113 4.61 10.37 -15.02
CA ALA A 113 3.79 10.78 -16.18
C ALA A 113 2.30 10.90 -15.85
N ALA A 114 1.80 10.09 -14.90
CA ALA A 114 0.39 10.13 -14.50
C ALA A 114 0.02 11.37 -13.67
N LEU A 115 1.00 12.14 -13.16
CA LEU A 115 0.75 13.43 -12.49
C LEU A 115 0.27 14.53 -13.44
N ALA A 116 0.44 14.35 -14.77
CA ALA A 116 -0.11 15.27 -15.76
C ALA A 116 -1.65 15.26 -15.79
N HIS A 117 -2.28 14.21 -15.24
CA HIS A 117 -3.74 14.14 -15.09
C HIS A 117 -4.23 15.36 -14.31
N ASN A 118 -5.14 16.15 -14.91
CA ASN A 118 -5.76 17.33 -14.30
C ASN A 118 -4.78 18.34 -13.65
N ASN A 119 -3.54 18.42 -14.15
CA ASN A 119 -2.45 19.27 -13.63
C ASN A 119 -2.15 19.03 -12.14
N LEU A 120 -2.19 17.76 -11.70
CA LEU A 120 -1.98 17.39 -10.30
C LEU A 120 -0.59 17.79 -9.81
N LYS A 121 0.45 17.68 -10.64
CA LYS A 121 1.80 18.05 -10.23
C LYS A 121 1.89 19.52 -9.83
N GLU A 122 1.47 20.40 -10.72
CA GLU A 122 1.53 21.86 -10.52
C GLU A 122 0.66 22.28 -9.33
N TYR A 123 -0.50 21.65 -9.19
CA TYR A 123 -1.42 21.91 -8.08
C TYR A 123 -0.83 21.51 -6.72
N LEU A 124 -0.14 20.36 -6.65
CA LEU A 124 0.54 19.93 -5.41
C LEU A 124 1.80 20.76 -5.15
N ASP A 125 2.57 21.09 -6.18
CA ASP A 125 3.76 21.93 -6.09
C ASP A 125 3.47 23.29 -5.45
N GLU A 126 2.34 23.91 -5.81
CA GLU A 126 1.90 25.19 -5.25
C GLU A 126 1.72 25.10 -3.73
N PHE A 127 1.10 24.03 -3.24
CA PHE A 127 0.91 23.78 -1.82
C PHE A 127 2.22 23.40 -1.11
N LEU A 128 2.98 22.45 -1.66
CA LEU A 128 4.20 21.92 -1.04
C LEU A 128 5.28 22.99 -0.87
N ARG A 129 5.40 23.92 -1.84
CA ARG A 129 6.41 24.99 -1.81
C ARG A 129 5.96 26.26 -1.07
N ALA A 130 4.75 26.29 -0.54
CA ALA A 130 4.22 27.49 0.10
C ALA A 130 5.03 27.85 1.36
N PRO A 131 5.70 29.03 1.41
CA PRO A 131 6.64 29.39 2.47
C PRO A 131 5.93 29.80 3.78
N SER A 132 4.70 30.35 3.67
CA SER A 132 3.89 30.85 4.78
C SER A 132 2.40 30.71 4.45
N ASN A 133 1.55 30.48 5.44
CA ASN A 133 0.09 30.36 5.30
C ASN A 133 -0.39 29.21 4.36
N ARG A 134 0.09 27.98 4.59
CA ARG A 134 -0.35 26.78 3.85
C ARG A 134 -1.87 26.57 3.80
N ALA A 135 -2.60 27.09 4.80
CA ALA A 135 -4.05 26.98 4.86
C ALA A 135 -4.76 27.64 3.66
N SER A 136 -4.24 28.75 3.12
CA SER A 136 -4.90 29.44 1.99
C SER A 136 -4.73 28.74 0.65
N VAL A 137 -3.71 27.89 0.51
CA VAL A 137 -3.38 27.15 -0.72
C VAL A 137 -3.59 25.65 -0.54
N PHE A 138 -4.33 25.24 0.49
CA PHE A 138 -4.56 23.84 0.78
C PHE A 138 -5.31 23.16 -0.38
N PRO A 139 -4.90 21.95 -0.81
CA PRO A 139 -5.39 21.33 -2.05
C PRO A 139 -6.77 20.66 -1.86
N HIS A 140 -7.79 21.44 -1.49
CA HIS A 140 -9.15 20.95 -1.22
C HIS A 140 -9.80 20.23 -2.41
N ASP A 141 -9.47 20.62 -3.64
CA ASP A 141 -10.03 20.01 -4.85
C ASP A 141 -9.25 18.76 -5.30
N LEU A 142 -8.26 18.30 -4.53
CA LEU A 142 -7.40 17.18 -4.91
C LEU A 142 -8.18 15.90 -5.23
N ILE A 143 -9.18 15.57 -4.40
CA ILE A 143 -10.03 14.39 -4.62
C ILE A 143 -10.81 14.52 -5.93
N ALA A 144 -11.37 15.71 -6.21
CA ALA A 144 -12.09 15.96 -7.47
C ALA A 144 -11.15 15.87 -8.68
N LYS A 145 -9.92 16.37 -8.56
CA LYS A 145 -8.88 16.25 -9.60
C LYS A 145 -8.43 14.81 -9.84
N LEU A 146 -8.61 13.90 -8.88
CA LEU A 146 -8.32 12.48 -9.04
C LEU A 146 -9.44 11.70 -9.74
N HIS A 147 -10.59 12.31 -10.06
CA HIS A 147 -11.61 11.68 -10.87
C HIS A 147 -11.28 11.72 -12.37
N TYR A 148 -11.86 10.79 -13.12
CA TYR A 148 -11.94 10.92 -14.58
C TYR A 148 -12.90 12.06 -14.95
N GLN A 149 -12.57 12.82 -16.00
CA GLN A 149 -13.40 13.92 -16.50
C GLN A 149 -14.72 13.44 -17.13
N SER A 150 -14.76 12.19 -17.58
CA SER A 150 -15.95 11.52 -18.08
C SER A 150 -16.17 10.23 -17.31
N PRO A 151 -17.41 9.90 -16.94
CA PRO A 151 -17.70 8.63 -16.32
C PRO A 151 -17.24 7.51 -17.26
N LYS A 152 -16.47 6.56 -16.72
CA LYS A 152 -16.20 5.32 -17.45
C LYS A 152 -17.46 4.47 -17.38
N GLU A 153 -17.95 4.03 -18.54
CA GLU A 153 -18.97 2.98 -18.60
C GLU A 153 -18.45 1.70 -17.93
N ASP A 154 -19.35 0.83 -17.46
CA ASP A 154 -19.06 -0.54 -17.00
C ASP A 154 -18.11 -0.76 -15.81
N GLY A 155 -18.59 -0.47 -14.59
CA GLY A 155 -17.99 -0.99 -13.34
C GLY A 155 -16.53 -0.60 -13.11
N HIS A 156 -16.03 0.41 -13.82
CA HIS A 156 -14.72 1.00 -13.63
C HIS A 156 -14.74 1.95 -12.42
N SER A 157 -13.61 2.07 -11.74
CA SER A 157 -13.45 3.07 -10.70
C SER A 157 -13.64 4.48 -11.26
N LYS A 158 -14.34 5.33 -10.51
CA LYS A 158 -14.43 6.77 -10.80
C LYS A 158 -13.08 7.49 -10.64
N TYR A 159 -12.16 6.88 -9.89
CA TYR A 159 -10.82 7.40 -9.63
C TYR A 159 -9.86 7.01 -10.75
N ALA A 160 -9.04 7.97 -11.17
CA ALA A 160 -7.88 7.75 -12.00
C ALA A 160 -6.77 7.08 -11.17
N VAL A 161 -6.88 5.76 -10.98
CA VAL A 161 -5.97 4.97 -10.12
C VAL A 161 -4.48 5.23 -10.41
N PRO A 162 -4.00 5.28 -11.67
CA PRO A 162 -2.59 5.60 -11.93
C PRO A 162 -2.19 7.00 -11.46
N ALA A 163 -3.09 7.99 -11.57
CA ALA A 163 -2.84 9.34 -11.07
C ALA A 163 -2.80 9.37 -9.54
N LEU A 164 -3.71 8.64 -8.87
CA LEU A 164 -3.73 8.48 -7.42
C LEU A 164 -2.43 7.80 -6.91
N ASN A 165 -2.01 6.72 -7.55
CA ASN A 165 -0.75 6.03 -7.22
C ASN A 165 0.45 6.98 -7.39
N ALA A 166 0.48 7.76 -8.47
CA ALA A 166 1.55 8.72 -8.71
C ALA A 166 1.55 9.87 -7.70
N VAL A 167 0.38 10.38 -7.28
CA VAL A 167 0.26 11.38 -6.20
C VAL A 167 0.82 10.85 -4.90
N VAL A 168 0.46 9.63 -4.50
CA VAL A 168 0.97 9.01 -3.27
C VAL A 168 2.50 8.88 -3.31
N LEU A 169 3.04 8.33 -4.39
CA LEU A 169 4.50 8.20 -4.58
C LEU A 169 5.18 9.58 -4.59
N TYR A 170 4.59 10.56 -5.27
CA TYR A 170 5.12 11.92 -5.37
C TYR A 170 5.23 12.61 -4.01
N LEU A 171 4.13 12.62 -3.24
CA LEU A 171 4.11 13.17 -1.88
C LEU A 171 5.14 12.52 -0.96
N GLY A 172 5.32 11.21 -1.08
CA GLY A 172 6.35 10.47 -0.35
C GLY A 172 7.77 10.87 -0.76
N LYS A 173 8.04 11.01 -2.07
CA LYS A 173 9.35 11.45 -2.58
C LYS A 173 9.71 12.85 -2.11
N GLU A 174 8.78 13.80 -2.20
CA GLU A 174 8.99 15.18 -1.73
C GLU A 174 9.23 15.21 -0.22
N ALA A 175 8.43 14.48 0.57
CA ALA A 175 8.61 14.43 2.03
C ALA A 175 9.95 13.81 2.45
N ILE A 176 10.40 12.74 1.79
CA ILE A 176 11.71 12.13 2.05
C ILE A 176 12.83 13.11 1.71
N ALA A 177 12.72 13.85 0.61
CA ALA A 177 13.70 14.85 0.20
C ALA A 177 13.75 16.03 1.20
N ASP A 178 12.59 16.54 1.63
CA ASP A 178 12.48 17.62 2.61
C ASP A 178 13.12 17.23 3.94
N MET A 179 12.82 16.04 4.46
CA MET A 179 13.40 15.56 5.71
C MET A 179 14.91 15.32 5.62
N ALA A 180 15.45 15.00 4.44
CA ALA A 180 16.88 14.87 4.24
C ALA A 180 17.60 16.23 4.24
N ASN A 181 16.92 17.30 3.82
CA ASN A 181 17.47 18.65 3.75
C ASN A 181 17.29 19.43 5.08
N GLU A 182 16.21 19.18 5.82
CA GLU A 182 15.85 19.95 7.01
C GLU A 182 15.59 19.05 8.24
N VAL A 183 16.66 18.77 8.99
CA VAL A 183 16.67 17.85 10.16
C VAL A 183 15.68 18.26 11.27
N THR A 184 15.24 19.52 11.31
CA THR A 184 14.36 20.05 12.36
C THR A 184 12.87 19.86 12.09
N HIS A 185 12.45 19.52 10.87
CA HIS A 185 11.03 19.34 10.56
C HIS A 185 10.52 17.99 11.07
N LYS A 186 9.57 18.04 12.00
CA LYS A 186 8.84 16.84 12.44
C LYS A 186 8.06 16.28 11.26
N PHE A 187 8.23 14.99 10.98
CA PHE A 187 7.50 14.21 9.98
C PHE A 187 5.98 14.52 9.96
N GLU A 188 5.39 14.63 11.15
CA GLU A 188 3.97 14.87 11.41
C GLU A 188 3.46 16.26 10.97
N GLN A 189 4.37 17.22 10.83
CA GLN A 189 4.11 18.63 10.49
C GLN A 189 4.53 18.98 9.05
N SER A 190 4.89 17.97 8.26
CA SER A 190 5.23 18.15 6.85
C SER A 190 3.98 18.47 6.02
N ALA A 191 4.16 19.25 4.95
CA ALA A 191 3.07 19.54 4.01
C ALA A 191 2.48 18.24 3.42
N SER A 192 3.34 17.28 3.05
CA SER A 192 2.88 15.98 2.58
C SER A 192 2.02 15.24 3.59
N MET A 193 2.34 15.30 4.89
CA MET A 193 1.51 14.69 5.93
C MET A 193 0.14 15.36 6.06
N ASP A 194 0.05 16.68 5.87
CA ASP A 194 -1.24 17.37 5.83
C ASP A 194 -2.13 16.83 4.71
N VAL A 195 -1.56 16.58 3.52
CA VAL A 195 -2.28 15.95 2.41
C VAL A 195 -2.64 14.49 2.72
N PHE A 196 -1.73 13.70 3.31
CA PHE A 196 -2.02 12.32 3.68
C PHE A 196 -3.16 12.21 4.69
N ARG A 197 -3.22 13.11 5.68
CA ARG A 197 -4.34 13.16 6.64
C ARG A 197 -5.64 13.54 5.97
N PHE A 198 -5.64 14.57 5.13
CA PHE A 198 -6.82 15.00 4.38
C PHE A 198 -7.38 13.87 3.51
N LEU A 199 -6.54 13.20 2.73
CA LEU A 199 -6.98 12.08 1.89
C LEU A 199 -7.51 10.91 2.74
N ALA A 200 -6.90 10.61 3.88
CA ALA A 200 -7.37 9.54 4.76
C ALA A 200 -8.78 9.80 5.29
N GLU A 201 -9.10 11.03 5.67
CA GLU A 201 -10.42 11.36 6.24
C GLU A 201 -11.48 11.60 5.15
N GLU A 202 -11.15 12.38 4.11
CA GLU A 202 -12.13 12.93 3.16
C GLU A 202 -12.46 12.02 1.96
N PHE A 203 -11.64 11.01 1.66
CA PHE A 203 -12.03 10.03 0.65
C PHE A 203 -13.27 9.25 1.06
N ASP A 204 -14.08 8.85 0.08
CA ASP A 204 -15.09 7.83 0.30
C ASP A 204 -14.47 6.43 0.48
N MET A 205 -15.30 5.42 0.73
CA MET A 205 -14.82 4.06 1.00
C MET A 205 -13.94 3.48 -0.14
N GLU A 206 -14.31 3.73 -1.40
CA GLU A 206 -13.56 3.25 -2.56
C GLU A 206 -12.22 3.99 -2.70
N GLY A 207 -12.25 5.33 -2.67
CA GLY A 207 -11.07 6.17 -2.79
C GLY A 207 -10.07 5.90 -1.67
N ARG A 208 -10.57 5.74 -0.43
CA ARG A 208 -9.72 5.45 0.74
C ARG A 208 -9.07 4.07 0.60
N TYR A 209 -9.78 3.07 0.11
CA TYR A 209 -9.22 1.75 -0.15
C TYR A 209 -8.10 1.79 -1.21
N LEU A 210 -8.31 2.52 -2.31
CA LEU A 210 -7.32 2.70 -3.38
C LEU A 210 -6.08 3.47 -2.87
N TYR A 211 -6.30 4.53 -2.11
CA TYR A 211 -5.28 5.37 -1.47
C TYR A 211 -4.39 4.59 -0.51
N LEU A 212 -4.99 3.84 0.43
CA LEU A 212 -4.24 3.01 1.37
C LEU A 212 -3.54 1.86 0.63
N SER A 213 -4.17 1.29 -0.40
CA SER A 213 -3.53 0.30 -1.27
C SER A 213 -2.33 0.85 -2.01
N ALA A 214 -2.36 2.10 -2.46
CA ALA A 214 -1.25 2.77 -3.10
C ALA A 214 -0.05 2.90 -2.14
N MET A 215 -0.28 3.31 -0.89
CA MET A 215 0.78 3.32 0.14
C MET A 215 1.34 1.92 0.39
N ALA A 216 0.46 0.93 0.55
CA ALA A 216 0.87 -0.44 0.81
C ALA A 216 1.69 -1.05 -0.34
N ASN A 217 1.59 -0.53 -1.57
CA ASN A 217 2.45 -0.94 -2.69
C ASN A 217 3.93 -0.54 -2.47
N HIS A 218 4.19 0.43 -1.61
CA HIS A 218 5.54 0.87 -1.29
C HIS A 218 6.16 0.10 -0.11
N LEU A 219 5.40 -0.76 0.59
CA LEU A 219 5.88 -1.63 1.67
C LEU A 219 6.62 -2.87 1.13
N ARG A 220 7.82 -2.68 0.58
CA ARG A 220 8.60 -3.70 -0.16
C ARG A 220 9.83 -4.14 0.62
N TYR A 221 11.01 -4.21 0.02
CA TYR A 221 12.27 -4.49 0.74
C TYR A 221 12.76 -3.25 1.53
N PRO A 222 13.74 -3.38 2.44
CA PRO A 222 14.33 -2.22 3.12
C PRO A 222 14.82 -1.15 2.13
N ASN A 223 14.17 0.01 2.14
CA ASN A 223 14.52 1.21 1.38
C ASN A 223 13.81 2.42 2.00
N SER A 224 14.15 3.63 1.59
CA SER A 224 13.56 4.86 2.15
C SER A 224 12.06 4.98 1.94
N ASP A 225 11.54 4.57 0.78
CA ASP A 225 10.10 4.64 0.49
C ASP A 225 9.35 3.67 1.43
N THR A 226 9.84 2.45 1.59
CA THR A 226 9.24 1.44 2.48
C THR A 226 9.20 1.91 3.92
N HIS A 227 10.29 2.49 4.43
CA HIS A 227 10.32 3.05 5.78
C HIS A 227 9.31 4.21 5.92
N TYR A 228 9.33 5.15 4.97
CA TYR A 228 8.43 6.31 4.98
C TYR A 228 6.95 5.91 5.01
N PHE A 229 6.52 5.07 4.06
CA PHE A 229 5.11 4.67 3.98
C PHE A 229 4.67 3.76 5.12
N SER A 230 5.59 2.98 5.72
CA SER A 230 5.32 2.27 6.98
C SER A 230 4.98 3.26 8.09
N CYS A 231 5.80 4.30 8.26
CA CYS A 231 5.56 5.35 9.25
C CYS A 231 4.26 6.11 8.98
N VAL A 232 3.94 6.44 7.72
CA VAL A 232 2.67 7.12 7.37
C VAL A 232 1.46 6.27 7.76
N LEU A 233 1.44 4.98 7.38
CA LEU A 233 0.30 4.10 7.68
C LEU A 233 0.11 3.92 9.19
N LEU A 234 1.19 3.70 9.93
CA LEU A 234 1.15 3.58 11.39
C LEU A 234 0.72 4.89 12.07
N TYR A 235 1.19 6.03 11.57
CA TYR A 235 0.79 7.35 12.05
C TYR A 235 -0.70 7.60 11.82
N LEU A 236 -1.21 7.34 10.61
CA LEU A 236 -2.63 7.48 10.28
C LEU A 236 -3.50 6.56 11.15
N PHE A 237 -3.07 5.32 11.39
CA PHE A 237 -3.77 4.40 12.28
C PHE A 237 -3.83 4.95 13.72
N SER A 238 -2.71 5.47 14.23
CA SER A 238 -2.63 5.97 15.61
C SER A 238 -3.42 7.27 15.83
N HIS A 239 -3.44 8.16 14.84
CA HIS A 239 -3.96 9.53 15.00
C HIS A 239 -5.37 9.73 14.43
N SER A 240 -5.86 8.85 13.56
CA SER A 240 -7.23 8.95 13.07
C SER A 240 -8.21 8.65 14.20
N THR A 241 -9.23 9.50 14.34
CA THR A 241 -10.36 9.27 15.23
C THR A 241 -11.44 8.42 14.57
N SER A 242 -11.38 8.24 13.24
CA SER A 242 -12.35 7.48 12.46
C SER A 242 -12.06 5.98 12.53
N PRO A 243 -12.96 5.16 13.12
CA PRO A 243 -12.80 3.71 13.14
C PRO A 243 -12.71 3.11 11.73
N LEU A 244 -13.40 3.71 10.76
CA LEU A 244 -13.39 3.29 9.36
C LEU A 244 -12.01 3.41 8.73
N VAL A 245 -11.25 4.46 9.04
CA VAL A 245 -9.88 4.63 8.54
C VAL A 245 -8.99 3.51 9.09
N LYS A 246 -9.07 3.23 10.40
CA LYS A 246 -8.30 2.15 11.05
C LYS A 246 -8.66 0.77 10.50
N GLU A 247 -9.95 0.51 10.30
CA GLU A 247 -10.46 -0.73 9.72
C GLU A 247 -9.94 -0.90 8.28
N GLN A 248 -10.01 0.14 7.43
CA GLN A 248 -9.52 0.04 6.06
C GLN A 248 -8.00 -0.10 5.97
N ILE A 249 -7.22 0.54 6.85
CA ILE A 249 -5.77 0.29 6.97
C ILE A 249 -5.54 -1.18 7.30
N THR A 250 -6.24 -1.70 8.32
CA THR A 250 -6.13 -3.09 8.73
C THR A 250 -6.48 -4.05 7.59
N ARG A 251 -7.59 -3.79 6.88
CA ARG A 251 -8.05 -4.60 5.75
C ARG A 251 -7.01 -4.64 4.63
N VAL A 252 -6.46 -3.50 4.23
CA VAL A 252 -5.45 -3.43 3.14
C VAL A 252 -4.17 -4.20 3.49
N LEU A 253 -3.74 -4.16 4.76
CA LEU A 253 -2.58 -4.94 5.21
C LEU A 253 -2.92 -6.44 5.29
N LEU A 254 -4.05 -6.77 5.91
CA LEU A 254 -4.46 -8.15 6.15
C LEU A 254 -4.77 -8.92 4.87
N GLU A 255 -5.50 -8.31 3.92
CA GLU A 255 -5.88 -8.97 2.67
C GLU A 255 -4.65 -9.43 1.88
N ARG A 256 -3.53 -8.69 1.99
CA ARG A 256 -2.25 -9.05 1.38
C ARG A 256 -1.51 -10.15 2.16
N LEU A 257 -1.75 -10.31 3.46
CA LEU A 257 -1.09 -11.32 4.29
C LEU A 257 -1.84 -12.67 4.29
N ILE A 258 -3.16 -12.69 4.09
CA ILE A 258 -3.92 -13.95 3.94
C ILE A 258 -3.64 -14.64 2.59
N ALA A 259 -3.14 -13.90 1.60
CA ALA A 259 -2.76 -14.47 0.33
C ALA A 259 -1.55 -15.42 0.48
N ASN A 260 -1.42 -16.37 -0.45
CA ASN A 260 -0.28 -17.26 -0.49
C ASN A 260 1.04 -16.48 -0.62
N ARG A 261 2.11 -17.03 -0.02
CA ARG A 261 3.48 -16.51 -0.16
C ARG A 261 3.86 -16.36 -1.64
N PRO A 262 4.76 -15.42 -2.00
CA PRO A 262 5.56 -14.56 -1.10
C PRO A 262 4.79 -13.36 -0.55
N HIS A 263 5.27 -12.81 0.57
CA HIS A 263 4.78 -11.57 1.18
C HIS A 263 5.89 -10.51 1.13
N PRO A 264 5.59 -9.25 0.77
CA PRO A 264 6.58 -8.17 0.83
C PRO A 264 7.12 -7.97 2.26
N TRP A 265 8.43 -7.74 2.39
CA TRP A 265 9.10 -7.63 3.68
C TRP A 265 8.54 -6.49 4.55
N GLY A 266 8.37 -5.31 3.96
CA GLY A 266 7.87 -4.10 4.61
C GLY A 266 6.43 -4.27 5.03
N LEU A 267 5.61 -5.00 4.26
CA LEU A 267 4.24 -5.32 4.65
C LEU A 267 4.21 -6.11 5.96
N LEU A 268 5.05 -7.16 6.07
CA LEU A 268 5.17 -7.94 7.29
C LEU A 268 5.65 -7.07 8.45
N VAL A 269 6.71 -6.28 8.25
CA VAL A 269 7.28 -5.40 9.28
C VAL A 269 6.25 -4.40 9.79
N THR A 270 5.54 -3.71 8.90
CA THR A 270 4.51 -2.73 9.26
C THR A 270 3.37 -3.40 10.04
N PHE A 271 2.91 -4.57 9.59
CA PHE A 271 1.84 -5.28 10.28
C PHE A 271 2.28 -5.82 11.66
N ILE A 272 3.50 -6.34 11.76
CA ILE A 272 4.10 -6.80 13.03
C ILE A 272 4.18 -5.64 14.03
N GLU A 273 4.68 -4.48 13.60
CA GLU A 273 4.76 -3.29 14.45
C GLU A 273 3.37 -2.86 14.94
N LEU A 274 2.38 -2.83 14.03
CA LEU A 274 0.99 -2.46 14.34
C LEU A 274 0.38 -3.35 15.43
N ILE A 275 0.60 -4.67 15.36
CA ILE A 275 -0.03 -5.63 16.30
C ILE A 275 0.79 -5.86 17.58
N ARG A 276 2.10 -5.57 17.58
CA ARG A 276 2.98 -5.78 18.73
C ARG A 276 3.10 -4.54 19.61
N ASN A 277 3.13 -3.35 19.03
CA ASN A 277 3.33 -2.13 19.80
C ASN A 277 2.01 -1.73 20.49
N PRO A 278 1.95 -1.78 21.84
CA PRO A 278 0.70 -1.55 22.57
C PRO A 278 0.18 -0.12 22.43
N THR A 279 1.01 0.84 22.00
CA THR A 279 0.60 2.24 21.79
C THR A 279 -0.49 2.37 20.73
N TYR A 280 -0.50 1.49 19.72
CA TYR A 280 -1.52 1.50 18.68
C TYR A 280 -2.88 0.97 19.16
N LYS A 281 -2.92 0.24 20.29
CA LYS A 281 -4.16 -0.35 20.82
C LYS A 281 -4.92 -1.17 19.75
N PHE A 282 -4.16 -1.86 18.90
CA PHE A 282 -4.73 -2.60 17.78
C PHE A 282 -5.75 -3.64 18.25
N TRP A 283 -5.42 -4.42 19.27
CA TRP A 283 -6.31 -5.47 19.81
C TRP A 283 -7.54 -4.94 20.57
N GLU A 284 -7.63 -3.64 20.80
CA GLU A 284 -8.78 -2.98 21.43
C GLU A 284 -9.82 -2.52 20.38
N GLN A 285 -9.56 -2.67 19.08
CA GLN A 285 -10.50 -2.21 18.04
C GLN A 285 -11.71 -3.16 17.92
N ASP A 286 -12.93 -2.59 17.92
CA ASP A 286 -14.20 -3.34 17.93
C ASP A 286 -14.38 -4.26 16.71
N TYR A 287 -13.97 -3.81 15.52
CA TYR A 287 -14.10 -4.57 14.27
C TYR A 287 -13.29 -5.86 14.25
N LEU A 288 -12.31 -6.04 15.15
CA LEU A 288 -11.57 -7.30 15.27
C LEU A 288 -12.37 -8.41 15.95
N ASN A 289 -13.49 -8.06 16.60
CA ASN A 289 -14.32 -8.96 17.38
C ASN A 289 -15.76 -9.08 16.83
N CYS A 290 -16.04 -8.53 15.65
CA CYS A 290 -17.39 -8.51 15.09
C CYS A 290 -17.91 -9.89 14.66
N SER A 291 -17.04 -10.87 14.43
CA SER A 291 -17.41 -12.28 14.24
C SER A 291 -16.29 -13.23 14.61
N ALA A 292 -16.63 -14.50 14.91
CA ALA A 292 -15.65 -15.54 15.16
C ALA A 292 -14.73 -15.78 13.94
N GLN A 293 -15.27 -15.75 12.73
CA GLN A 293 -14.51 -15.95 11.50
C GLN A 293 -13.43 -14.88 11.30
N ILE A 294 -13.79 -13.61 11.52
CA ILE A 294 -12.84 -12.50 11.42
C ILE A 294 -11.74 -12.65 12.48
N ARG A 295 -12.12 -12.99 13.72
CA ARG A 295 -11.17 -13.25 14.80
C ARG A 295 -10.17 -14.35 14.43
N ASP A 296 -10.66 -15.47 13.89
CA ASP A 296 -9.83 -16.62 13.54
C ASP A 296 -8.82 -16.27 12.43
N VAL A 297 -9.24 -15.52 11.41
CA VAL A 297 -8.35 -15.02 10.35
C VAL A 297 -7.24 -14.13 10.92
N PHE A 298 -7.58 -13.21 11.83
CA PHE A 298 -6.57 -12.38 12.49
C PHE A 298 -5.61 -13.20 13.33
N ASP A 299 -6.12 -14.18 14.09
CA ASP A 299 -5.30 -15.05 14.92
C ASP A 299 -4.33 -15.90 14.09
N ASP A 300 -4.77 -16.41 12.92
CA ASP A 300 -3.92 -17.17 12.00
C ASP A 300 -2.78 -16.32 11.40
N VAL A 301 -3.11 -15.13 10.90
CA VAL A 301 -2.10 -14.22 10.34
C VAL A 301 -1.15 -13.75 11.44
N ALA A 302 -1.66 -13.41 12.62
CA ALA A 302 -0.87 -12.97 13.73
C ALA A 302 0.06 -14.09 14.26
N ARG A 303 -0.40 -15.34 14.34
CA ARG A 303 0.49 -16.50 14.63
C ARG A 303 1.63 -16.59 13.63
N THR A 304 1.33 -16.44 12.34
CA THR A 304 2.33 -16.45 11.27
C THR A 304 3.33 -15.29 11.40
N CYS A 305 2.87 -14.12 11.82
CA CYS A 305 3.67 -12.90 11.97
C CYS A 305 4.33 -12.74 13.34
N MET A 306 3.97 -13.53 14.35
CA MET A 306 4.52 -13.40 15.70
C MET A 306 5.37 -14.60 16.13
N GLY A 307 5.30 -15.72 15.40
CA GLY A 307 6.01 -16.95 15.75
C GLY A 307 5.57 -17.44 17.13
N ASN A 308 6.54 -17.62 18.04
CA ASN A 308 6.29 -18.12 19.40
C ASN A 308 6.01 -17.01 20.44
N VAL A 309 5.89 -15.73 20.03
CA VAL A 309 5.66 -14.63 20.97
C VAL A 309 4.20 -14.62 21.43
N PRO A 310 3.91 -14.60 22.75
CA PRO A 310 2.54 -14.60 23.26
C PRO A 310 1.74 -13.38 22.80
N PHE A 311 0.45 -13.59 22.54
CA PHE A 311 -0.50 -12.52 22.26
C PHE A 311 -0.66 -11.61 23.49
N PRO A 312 -0.76 -10.27 23.32
CA PRO A 312 -1.40 -9.43 24.31
C PRO A 312 -2.81 -9.99 24.59
N GLN A 313 -3.17 -10.17 25.87
CA GLN A 313 -4.49 -10.69 26.22
C GLN A 313 -5.56 -9.73 25.70
N ARG A 314 -6.39 -10.20 24.76
CA ARG A 314 -7.54 -9.43 24.27
C ARG A 314 -8.54 -9.23 25.42
N PRO A 315 -9.24 -8.08 25.48
CA PRO A 315 -10.40 -7.95 26.35
C PRO A 315 -11.38 -9.09 26.06
N ALA A 316 -11.92 -9.72 27.11
CA ALA A 316 -12.92 -10.78 26.94
C ALA A 316 -14.10 -10.22 26.13
N ALA A 317 -14.49 -10.93 25.07
CA ALA A 317 -15.66 -10.56 24.29
C ALA A 317 -16.87 -10.48 25.22
N THR A 318 -17.46 -9.29 25.37
CA THR A 318 -18.76 -9.13 26.00
C THR A 318 -19.73 -9.94 25.16
N GLN A 319 -20.21 -11.06 25.70
CA GLN A 319 -21.34 -11.78 25.12
C GLN A 319 -22.50 -10.79 25.09
N ILE A 320 -22.79 -10.25 23.91
CA ILE A 320 -24.08 -9.60 23.68
C ILE A 320 -25.06 -10.77 23.66
N ASP A 321 -25.69 -11.00 24.81
CA ASP A 321 -26.84 -11.89 24.95
C ASP A 321 -27.86 -11.49 23.88
N GLN A 322 -27.98 -12.33 22.85
CA GLN A 322 -29.14 -12.33 21.97
C GLN A 322 -30.31 -12.94 22.75
N SER A 323 -30.81 -12.21 23.75
CA SER A 323 -32.02 -12.57 24.49
C SER A 323 -32.84 -11.33 24.83
N SER A 324 -33.31 -10.63 23.81
CA SER A 324 -34.48 -9.73 23.77
C SER A 324 -34.51 -9.11 22.37
N SER A 325 -35.52 -9.26 21.52
CA SER A 325 -36.98 -9.36 21.73
C SER A 325 -37.62 -10.06 20.53
#